data_AF-A0A0G4EXN9-F1
#
_entry.id   AF-A0A0G4EXN9-F1
#
_cell.length_a   1.000
_cell.length_b   1.000
_cell.length_c   1.000
_cell.angle_alpha   90.00
_cell.angle_beta   90.00
_cell.angle_gamma   90.00
#
_symmetry.space_group_name_H-M   'P 1'
#
loop_
_entity.id
_entity.type
_entity.pdbx_description
1 polymer ?
#
loop_
_entity_poly.entity_id
_entity_poly.type
_entity_poly.pdbx_seq_one_letter_code
_entity_poly.pdbx_strand_id
1 'polypeptide(L)'
;MASVWSFIAWICAPIAATLCILLLSGVVMLERLGQAMHSARLTSPSDSPGSGRVVTFITLVTLVLFAYESVDLQKMRSTQAATSPYQVQMEDRWKMNLWRHQRNWWISLSNITLWIVCWRVSQLIAYYRKRIEQLKMSIKSQ
;
A
#
# COMPACT_ATOMS: atom_id res chain seq x y z
N MET A 1 -8.85 9.13 16.12
CA MET A 1 -7.79 8.59 15.25
C MET A 1 -7.51 7.08 15.43
N ALA A 2 -8.07 6.37 16.42
CA ALA A 2 -7.89 4.92 16.57
C ALA A 2 -8.58 4.06 15.49
N SER A 3 -9.57 4.61 14.79
CA SER A 3 -10.35 3.91 13.76
C SER A 3 -9.58 3.69 12.46
N VAL A 4 -8.84 4.68 11.98
CA VAL A 4 -8.14 4.62 10.68
C VAL A 4 -7.00 3.59 10.72
N TRP A 5 -6.19 3.60 11.78
CA TRP A 5 -5.09 2.65 11.95
C TRP A 5 -5.57 1.21 12.13
N SER A 6 -6.66 1.02 12.87
CA SER A 6 -7.31 -0.28 13.00
C SER A 6 -7.86 -0.76 11.65
N PHE A 7 -8.50 0.12 10.88
CA PHE A 7 -8.97 -0.21 9.53
C PHE A 7 -7.83 -0.62 8.60
N ILE A 8 -6.72 0.13 8.63
CA ILE A 8 -5.55 -0.18 7.80
C ILE A 8 -4.94 -1.53 8.20
N ALA A 9 -4.78 -1.78 9.50
CA ALA A 9 -4.16 -3.01 9.98
C ALA A 9 -5.02 -4.25 9.75
N TRP A 10 -6.34 -4.16 9.94
CA TRP A 10 -7.22 -5.32 9.93
C TRP A 10 -7.96 -5.56 8.62
N ILE A 11 -8.08 -4.53 7.77
CA ILE A 11 -8.81 -4.64 6.50
C ILE A 11 -7.85 -4.39 5.35
N CYS A 12 -7.15 -3.26 5.33
CA CYS A 12 -6.33 -2.87 4.17
C CYS A 12 -5.11 -3.77 3.97
N ALA A 13 -4.34 -4.04 5.02
CA ALA A 13 -3.12 -4.85 4.93
C ALA A 13 -3.41 -6.33 4.61
N PRO A 14 -4.42 -7.01 5.21
CA PRO A 14 -4.77 -8.37 4.82
C PRO A 14 -5.28 -8.45 3.38
N ILE A 15 -6.06 -7.47 2.91
CA ILE A 15 -6.51 -7.42 1.51
C ILE A 15 -5.32 -7.26 0.56
N ALA A 16 -4.36 -6.38 0.90
CA ALA A 16 -3.15 -6.23 0.10
C ALA A 16 -2.32 -7.53 0.08
N ALA A 17 -2.18 -8.20 1.23
CA ALA A 17 -1.47 -9.47 1.34
C ALA A 17 -2.14 -10.58 0.53
N THR A 18 -3.47 -10.74 0.63
CA THR A 18 -4.20 -11.73 -0.17
C THR A 18 -4.10 -11.44 -1.65
N LEU A 19 -4.23 -10.18 -2.09
CA LEU A 19 -4.03 -9.80 -3.49
C LEU A 19 -2.62 -10.14 -3.97
N CYS A 20 -1.60 -9.90 -3.15
CA CYS A 20 -0.23 -10.21 -3.52
C CYS A 20 -0.01 -11.74 -3.60
N ILE A 21 -0.58 -12.53 -2.68
CA ILE A 21 -0.56 -14.00 -2.76
C ILE A 21 -1.29 -14.50 -4.02
N LEU A 22 -2.46 -13.93 -4.34
CA LEU A 22 -3.22 -14.28 -5.53
C LEU A 22 -2.40 -14.01 -6.81
N LEU A 23 -1.73 -12.86 -6.89
CA LEU A 23 -0.88 -12.47 -8.01
C LEU A 23 0.39 -13.32 -8.12
N LEU A 24 0.95 -13.78 -7.00
CA LEU A 24 2.16 -14.61 -6.94
C LEU A 24 1.87 -16.12 -7.00
N SER A 25 0.61 -16.53 -6.95
CA SER A 25 0.22 -17.95 -6.91
C SER A 25 0.58 -18.73 -8.19
N GLY A 26 0.85 -18.05 -9.30
CA GLY A 26 1.16 -18.67 -10.60
C GLY A 26 -0.04 -19.36 -11.26
N VAL A 27 -1.24 -19.24 -10.67
CA VAL A 27 -2.48 -19.81 -11.21
C VAL A 27 -3.20 -18.76 -12.03
N VAL A 28 -3.32 -19.01 -13.33
CA VAL A 28 -3.90 -18.10 -14.34
C VAL A 28 -5.30 -17.58 -13.95
N MET A 29 -6.09 -18.37 -13.23
CA MET A 29 -7.45 -17.98 -12.79
C MET A 29 -7.42 -17.00 -11.61
N LEU A 30 -6.54 -17.22 -10.63
CA LEU A 30 -6.38 -16.33 -9.47
C LEU A 30 -5.69 -15.02 -9.87
N GLU A 31 -4.75 -15.07 -10.82
CA GLU A 31 -4.16 -13.88 -11.42
C GLU A 31 -5.21 -13.02 -12.16
N ARG A 32 -6.14 -13.65 -12.88
CA ARG A 32 -7.25 -12.95 -13.55
C ARG A 32 -8.19 -12.30 -12.54
N LEU A 33 -8.46 -12.96 -11.41
CA LEU A 33 -9.28 -12.40 -10.33
C LEU A 33 -8.57 -11.21 -9.66
N GLY A 34 -7.27 -11.35 -9.38
CA GLY A 34 -6.43 -10.27 -8.87
C GLY A 34 -6.35 -9.08 -9.84
N GLN A 35 -6.25 -9.35 -11.14
CA GLN A 35 -6.30 -8.32 -12.19
C GLN A 35 -7.69 -7.69 -12.32
N ALA A 36 -8.78 -8.46 -12.18
CA ALA A 36 -10.14 -7.93 -12.19
C ALA A 36 -10.34 -6.94 -11.03
N MET A 37 -9.93 -7.31 -9.82
CA MET A 37 -9.94 -6.42 -8.65
C MET A 37 -9.02 -5.19 -8.81
N HIS A 38 -7.84 -5.37 -9.41
CA HIS A 38 -6.92 -4.26 -9.71
C HIS A 38 -7.43 -3.35 -10.85
N SER A 39 -8.29 -3.87 -11.73
CA SER A 39 -8.89 -3.17 -12.85
C SER A 39 -10.22 -2.51 -12.53
N ALA A 40 -10.75 -2.69 -11.31
CA ALA A 40 -11.90 -1.95 -10.82
C ALA A 40 -11.61 -0.45 -10.95
N ARG A 41 -12.19 0.17 -11.97
CA ARG A 41 -12.10 1.60 -12.21
C ARG A 41 -13.15 2.25 -11.33
N LEU A 42 -12.76 3.28 -10.58
CA LEU A 42 -13.74 4.27 -10.15
C LEU A 42 -14.35 4.82 -11.44
N THR A 43 -15.65 4.58 -11.61
CA THR A 43 -16.46 4.97 -12.77
C THR A 43 -16.36 6.47 -12.97
N SER A 44 -15.34 6.91 -13.72
CA SER A 44 -15.28 8.24 -14.29
C SER A 44 -15.43 8.05 -15.80
N PRO A 45 -16.53 8.53 -16.40
CA PRO A 45 -16.91 8.22 -17.78
C PRO A 45 -16.18 9.08 -18.84
N SER A 46 -14.99 9.62 -18.54
CA SER A 46 -14.20 10.36 -19.52
C SER A 46 -12.86 9.67 -19.80
N ASP A 47 -12.62 9.44 -21.09
CA ASP A 47 -11.37 8.98 -21.68
C ASP A 47 -10.23 9.98 -21.40
N SER A 48 -9.72 9.96 -20.17
CA SER A 48 -8.45 10.59 -19.83
C SER A 48 -7.41 9.51 -19.56
N PRO A 49 -6.14 9.70 -19.99
CA PRO A 49 -5.04 8.76 -19.74
C PRO A 49 -4.67 8.67 -18.24
N GLY A 50 -5.44 9.30 -17.36
CA GLY A 50 -5.27 9.32 -15.91
C GLY A 50 -6.37 8.61 -15.12
N SER A 51 -7.06 7.60 -15.70
CA SER A 51 -8.03 6.77 -14.96
C SER A 51 -7.33 6.06 -13.79
N GLY A 52 -7.34 6.73 -12.63
CA GLY A 52 -6.70 6.27 -11.41
C GLY A 52 -7.33 4.96 -10.98
N ARG A 53 -6.55 3.88 -11.04
CA ARG A 53 -6.99 2.58 -10.53
C ARG A 53 -7.18 2.70 -9.02
N VAL A 54 -8.16 2.00 -8.46
CA VAL A 54 -8.42 2.00 -7.00
C VAL A 54 -7.14 1.70 -6.21
N VAL A 55 -6.29 0.81 -6.73
CA VAL A 55 -4.97 0.50 -6.17
C VAL A 55 -4.04 1.71 -6.12
N THR A 56 -4.01 2.53 -7.17
CA THR A 56 -3.23 3.77 -7.22
C THR A 56 -3.69 4.76 -6.16
N PHE A 57 -5.02 4.90 -6.01
CA PHE A 57 -5.60 5.76 -4.99
C PHE A 57 -5.25 5.27 -3.57
N ILE A 58 -5.40 3.98 -3.28
CA ILE A 58 -5.05 3.40 -1.98
C ILE A 58 -3.55 3.54 -1.69
N THR A 59 -2.70 3.34 -2.70
CA THR A 59 -1.24 3.52 -2.57
C THR A 59 -0.89 4.98 -2.24
N LEU A 60 -1.55 5.95 -2.88
CA LEU A 60 -1.34 7.37 -2.59
C LEU A 60 -1.83 7.76 -1.20
N VAL A 61 -3.01 7.31 -0.80
CA VAL A 61 -3.56 7.58 0.55
C VAL A 61 -2.65 7.01 1.62
N THR A 62 -2.17 5.78 1.44
CA THR A 62 -1.25 5.15 2.41
C THR A 62 0.10 5.86 2.45
N LEU A 63 0.61 6.33 1.31
CA LEU A 63 1.83 7.15 1.24
C LEU A 63 1.71 8.48 2.02
N VAL A 64 0.58 9.18 1.88
CA VAL A 64 0.33 10.42 2.62
C VAL A 64 0.28 10.17 4.13
N LEU A 65 -0.38 9.08 4.56
CA LEU A 65 -0.43 8.69 5.97
C LEU A 65 0.95 8.35 6.54
N PHE A 66 1.80 7.68 5.76
CA PHE A 66 3.18 7.42 6.15
C PHE A 66 4.01 8.70 6.26
N ALA A 67 3.85 9.64 5.33
CA ALA A 67 4.52 10.93 5.38
C ALA A 67 4.11 11.72 6.64
N TYR A 68 2.81 11.70 6.97
CA TYR A 68 2.28 12.33 8.18
C TYR A 68 2.91 11.74 9.45
N GLU A 69 2.91 10.41 9.61
CA GLU A 69 3.53 9.76 10.78
C GLU A 69 5.05 10.00 10.84
N SER A 70 5.73 10.08 9.68
CA SER A 70 7.16 10.36 9.63
C SER A 70 7.49 11.77 10.16
N VAL A 71 6.68 12.76 9.81
CA VAL A 71 6.82 14.14 10.32
C VAL A 71 6.53 14.19 11.83
N ASP A 72 5.52 13.47 12.30
CA ASP A 72 5.13 13.49 13.72
C ASP A 72 6.19 12.80 14.61
N LEU A 73 6.74 11.68 14.15
CA LEU A 73 7.88 11.01 14.79
C LEU A 73 9.12 11.91 14.86
N GLN A 74 9.40 12.67 13.79
CA GLN A 74 10.52 13.59 13.76
C GLN A 74 10.33 14.74 14.77
N LYS A 75 9.11 15.28 14.87
CA LYS A 75 8.75 16.31 15.86
C LYS A 75 8.87 15.81 17.31
N MET A 76 8.43 14.58 17.59
CA MET A 76 8.58 13.99 18.93
C MET A 76 10.05 13.80 19.30
N ARG A 77 10.90 13.39 18.34
CA ARG A 77 12.34 13.22 18.55
C ARG A 77 13.07 14.54 18.78
N SER A 78 12.71 15.59 18.04
CA SER A 78 13.28 16.93 18.27
C SER A 78 12.83 17.54 19.60
N THR A 79 11.60 17.26 20.05
CA THR A 79 11.07 17.74 21.33
C THR A 79 11.77 17.05 22.50
N GLN A 80 12.06 15.75 22.39
CA GLN A 80 12.84 15.02 23.39
C GLN A 80 14.25 15.58 23.54
N ALA A 81 14.91 15.94 22.43
CA ALA A 81 16.26 16.53 22.45
C ALA A 81 16.30 17.91 23.14
N ALA A 82 15.17 18.62 23.20
CA ALA A 82 15.05 19.94 23.82
C ALA A 82 14.58 19.90 25.29
N THR A 83 14.15 18.75 25.82
CA THR A 83 13.51 18.65 27.14
C THR A 83 14.49 18.17 28.22
N SER A 84 14.49 18.86 29.38
CA SER A 84 15.37 18.64 30.53
C SER A 84 15.13 17.28 31.24
N PRO A 85 16.16 16.61 31.79
CA PRO A 85 16.11 15.26 32.36
C PRO A 85 15.25 15.06 33.63
N TYR A 86 14.59 16.10 34.16
CA TYR A 86 13.87 16.03 35.44
C TYR A 86 12.37 15.63 35.34
N GLN A 87 11.85 15.27 34.16
CA GLN A 87 10.42 14.93 33.98
C GLN A 87 10.13 13.42 33.98
N VAL A 88 10.47 12.72 35.07
CA VAL A 88 10.28 11.25 35.21
C VAL A 88 8.81 10.82 35.10
N GLN A 89 7.85 11.65 35.55
CA GLN A 89 6.41 11.31 35.46
C GLN A 89 5.80 11.47 34.05
N MET A 90 6.39 12.31 33.18
CA MET A 90 5.92 12.46 31.79
C MET A 90 6.57 11.44 30.85
N GLU A 91 7.62 10.76 31.32
CA GLU A 91 8.43 9.84 30.53
C GLU A 91 7.62 8.61 30.08
N ASP A 92 6.80 8.03 30.96
CA ASP A 92 5.98 6.85 30.61
C ASP A 92 4.88 7.18 29.59
N ARG A 93 4.20 8.32 29.76
CA ARG A 93 3.18 8.76 28.79
C ARG A 93 3.81 9.07 27.43
N TRP A 94 4.98 9.70 27.44
CA TRP A 94 5.73 10.00 26.22
C TRP A 94 6.21 8.71 25.55
N LYS A 95 6.79 7.75 26.29
CA LYS A 95 7.20 6.43 25.76
C LYS A 95 6.02 5.67 25.17
N MET A 96 4.86 5.69 25.84
CA MET A 96 3.63 5.07 25.32
C MET A 96 3.17 5.71 24.00
N ASN A 97 3.22 7.03 23.88
CA ASN A 97 2.87 7.71 22.64
C ASN A 97 3.89 7.44 21.53
N LEU A 98 5.18 7.49 21.83
CA LEU A 98 6.24 7.15 20.87
C LEU A 98 6.05 5.75 20.30
N TRP A 99 5.79 4.76 21.16
CA TRP A 99 5.56 3.38 20.73
C TRP A 99 4.33 3.25 19.82
N ARG A 100 3.25 3.98 20.10
CA ARG A 100 2.06 4.01 19.24
C ARG A 100 2.37 4.56 17.85
N HIS A 101 3.10 5.68 17.76
CA HIS A 101 3.49 6.27 16.48
C HIS A 101 4.46 5.39 15.71
N GLN A 102 5.45 4.79 16.38
CA GLN A 102 6.36 3.82 15.75
C GLN A 102 5.60 2.62 15.18
N ARG A 103 4.66 2.05 15.94
CA ARG A 103 3.83 0.95 15.46
C ARG A 103 2.99 1.35 14.24
N ASN A 104 2.33 2.52 14.28
CA ASN A 104 1.55 3.02 13.14
C ASN A 104 2.42 3.28 11.91
N TRP A 105 3.65 3.77 12.12
CA TRP A 105 4.64 3.98 11.08
C TRP A 105 5.03 2.66 10.39
N TRP A 106 5.33 1.62 11.17
CA TRP A 106 5.64 0.28 10.64
C TRP A 106 4.46 -0.33 9.87
N ILE A 107 3.23 -0.18 10.38
CA ILE A 107 2.02 -0.62 9.70
C ILE A 107 1.85 0.10 8.36
N SER A 108 2.04 1.42 8.34
CA SER A 108 1.95 2.23 7.11
C SER A 108 2.98 1.81 6.08
N LEU A 109 4.24 1.63 6.50
CA LEU A 109 5.33 1.22 5.63
C LEU A 109 5.07 -0.17 5.02
N SER A 110 4.63 -1.12 5.85
CA SER A 110 4.29 -2.47 5.40
C SER A 110 3.12 -2.47 4.43
N ASN A 111 2.10 -1.63 4.66
CA ASN A 111 0.96 -1.53 3.76
C ASN A 111 1.35 -0.90 2.41
N ILE A 112 2.13 0.19 2.41
CA ILE A 112 2.62 0.82 1.18
C ILE A 112 3.44 -0.15 0.35
N THR A 113 4.37 -0.87 0.98
CA THR A 113 5.23 -1.83 0.28
C THR A 113 4.40 -2.94 -0.36
N LEU A 114 3.41 -3.50 0.35
CA LEU A 114 2.48 -4.49 -0.23
C LEU A 114 1.73 -3.92 -1.44
N TRP A 115 1.16 -2.72 -1.33
CA TRP A 115 0.43 -2.10 -2.44
C TRP A 115 1.31 -1.79 -3.65
N ILE A 116 2.55 -1.33 -3.44
CA ILE A 116 3.52 -1.10 -4.51
C ILE A 116 3.90 -2.42 -5.20
N VAL A 117 4.16 -3.48 -4.45
CA VAL A 117 4.48 -4.80 -5.02
C VAL A 117 3.29 -5.32 -5.83
N CYS A 118 2.09 -5.30 -5.27
CA CYS A 118 0.86 -5.70 -5.96
C CYS A 118 0.66 -4.89 -7.25
N TRP A 119 0.90 -3.58 -7.24
CA TRP A 119 0.87 -2.74 -8.45
C TRP A 119 1.87 -3.25 -9.49
N ARG A 120 3.16 -3.36 -9.12
CA ARG A 120 4.24 -3.70 -10.05
C ARG A 120 4.06 -5.09 -10.65
N VAL A 121 3.70 -6.07 -9.83
CA VAL A 121 3.43 -7.45 -10.28
C VAL A 121 2.24 -7.48 -11.22
N SER A 122 1.16 -6.76 -10.92
CA SER A 122 -0.01 -6.68 -11.81
C SER A 122 0.33 -6.11 -13.20
N GLN A 123 1.14 -5.05 -13.25
CA GLN A 123 1.62 -4.48 -14.52
C GLN A 123 2.50 -5.45 -15.30
N LEU A 124 3.40 -6.15 -14.60
CA LEU A 124 4.33 -7.11 -15.20
C LEU A 124 3.58 -8.29 -15.82
N ILE A 125 2.63 -8.89 -15.11
CA ILE A 125 1.77 -9.98 -15.63
C ILE A 125 0.97 -9.50 -16.86
N ALA A 126 0.40 -8.29 -16.81
CA ALA A 126 -0.34 -7.74 -17.93
C ALA A 126 0.54 -7.54 -19.18
N TYR A 127 1.78 -7.09 -19.00
CA TYR A 127 2.75 -6.95 -20.08
C TYR A 127 3.11 -8.30 -20.72
N TYR A 128 3.49 -9.29 -19.90
CA TYR A 128 3.86 -10.61 -20.41
C TYR A 128 2.71 -11.33 -21.13
N ARG A 129 1.48 -11.19 -20.63
CA ARG A 129 0.30 -11.77 -21.28
C ARG A 129 0.06 -11.19 -22.68
N LYS A 130 0.09 -9.86 -22.81
CA LYS A 130 -0.02 -9.19 -24.12
C LYS A 130 1.06 -9.66 -25.11
N ARG A 131 2.29 -9.81 -24.62
CA ARG A 131 3.42 -10.29 -25.44
C ARG A 131 3.23 -11.74 -25.90
N ILE A 132 2.74 -12.63 -25.04
CA ILE A 132 2.44 -14.02 -25.40
C ILE A 132 1.31 -14.09 -26.45
N GLU A 133 0.26 -13.29 -26.31
CA GLU A 133 -0.84 -13.24 -27.27
C GLU A 133 -0.38 -12.76 -28.66
N GLN A 134 0.48 -11.74 -28.71
CA GLN A 134 1.10 -11.26 -29.96
C GLN A 134 1.94 -12.35 -30.64
N LEU A 135 2.75 -13.08 -29.87
CA LEU A 135 3.57 -14.18 -30.41
C LEU A 135 2.70 -15.32 -30.96
N LYS A 136 1.61 -15.68 -30.26
CA LYS A 136 0.67 -16.72 -30.75
C LYS A 136 0.01 -16.32 -32.07
N MET A 137 -0.35 -15.05 -32.24
CA MET A 137 -0.93 -14.57 -33.51
C MET A 137 0.09 -14.60 -34.65
N SER A 138 1.35 -14.22 -34.39
CA SER A 138 2.42 -14.28 -35.38
C SER A 138 2.77 -15.70 -35.85
N ILE A 139 2.67 -16.70 -34.97
CA ILE A 139 2.91 -18.10 -35.32
C ILE A 139 1.76 -18.67 -36.15
N LYS A 140 0.51 -18.26 -35.88
CA LYS A 140 -0.67 -18.78 -36.59
C LYS A 140 -0.82 -18.22 -38.02
N SER A 141 -0.17 -17.09 -38.32
CA SER A 141 -0.17 -16.47 -39.65
C SER A 141 0.86 -17.04 -40.61
N GLN A 142 1.70 -17.98 -40.15
CA GLN A 142 2.75 -18.64 -40.92
C GLN A 142 2.36 -20.09 -41.20
#